data_AF-A0A432U737-F1
#
_entry.id   AF-A0A432U737-F1
#
_cell.length_a   1.000
_cell.length_b   1.000
_cell.length_c   1.000
_cell.angle_alpha   90.00
_cell.angle_beta   90.00
_cell.angle_gamma   90.00
#
_symmetry.space_group_name_H-M   'P 1'
#
loop_
_entity.id
_entity.type
_entity.pdbx_description
1 polymer ?
#
loop_
_entity_poly.entity_id
_entity_poly.type
_entity_poly.pdbx_seq_one_letter_code
_entity_poly.pdbx_strand_id
1 'polypeptide(L)'
;MINSLVAYKGKAARIAGQNTHKFELEFADGSTRNVREKDFRFIHPEFTKVNDSCAQADIAILDDFQEETLTLQEITEWLFDEYTAQSAWCTCILVEDGLYFYWQKDKIYVRPTEQVASIQAKRDAEELEAKTLAHCVDNIANNIFDEQDLAYIKDIEKVALNQSKHAKILTHIGVENTPEAAYKLLLRLKYFEQTFNPYPARHGIPNDVEIDTEMTEVERIDLTHLNSYAIDNADSNDADDAFSVDGDKIWIHIA
;
A
#
# COMPACT_ATOMS: atom_id res chain seq x y z
N MET A 1 -23.86 -37.87 -14.39
CA MET A 1 -22.76 -37.38 -13.54
C MET A 1 -21.43 -38.03 -13.88
N ILE A 2 -21.35 -39.35 -14.09
CA ILE A 2 -20.11 -39.94 -14.65
C ILE A 2 -19.83 -39.30 -16.01
N ASN A 3 -18.56 -39.01 -16.28
CA ASN A 3 -18.08 -38.31 -17.47
C ASN A 3 -18.56 -36.85 -17.61
N SER A 4 -18.91 -36.20 -16.49
CA SER A 4 -19.23 -34.77 -16.43
C SER A 4 -18.03 -33.92 -16.03
N LEU A 5 -18.04 -32.65 -16.44
CA LEU A 5 -17.03 -31.66 -16.08
C LEU A 5 -17.38 -31.01 -14.73
N VAL A 6 -16.39 -30.91 -13.86
CA VAL A 6 -16.51 -30.30 -12.53
C VAL A 6 -15.32 -29.39 -12.21
N ALA A 7 -15.52 -28.44 -11.30
CA ALA A 7 -14.47 -27.61 -10.74
C ALA A 7 -14.14 -28.07 -9.31
N TYR A 8 -12.86 -28.29 -9.04
CA TYR A 8 -12.34 -28.61 -7.71
C TYR A 8 -11.11 -27.76 -7.41
N LYS A 9 -11.20 -26.89 -6.39
CA LYS A 9 -10.11 -25.98 -5.98
C LYS A 9 -9.50 -25.19 -7.16
N GLY A 10 -10.36 -24.61 -7.99
CA GLY A 10 -9.96 -23.83 -9.16
C GLY A 10 -9.41 -24.67 -10.33
N LYS A 11 -9.54 -26.00 -10.31
CA LYS A 11 -9.10 -26.88 -11.40
C LYS A 11 -10.26 -27.65 -12.04
N ALA A 12 -10.22 -27.77 -13.36
CA ALA A 12 -11.13 -28.61 -14.12
C ALA A 12 -10.82 -30.09 -13.88
N ALA A 13 -11.85 -30.89 -13.67
CA ALA A 13 -11.75 -32.33 -13.53
C ALA A 13 -12.94 -33.05 -14.16
N ARG A 14 -12.73 -34.31 -14.51
CA ARG A 14 -13.75 -35.25 -14.95
C ARG A 14 -14.21 -36.11 -13.79
N ILE A 15 -15.51 -36.38 -13.66
CA ILE A 15 -15.98 -37.46 -12.78
C ILE A 15 -15.69 -38.82 -13.47
N ALA A 16 -14.67 -39.53 -13.02
CA ALA A 16 -14.28 -40.84 -13.53
C ALA A 16 -15.13 -41.98 -12.94
N GLY A 17 -15.58 -41.81 -11.69
CA GLY A 17 -16.37 -42.82 -10.99
C GLY A 17 -17.12 -42.26 -9.79
N GLN A 18 -18.11 -43.01 -9.32
CA GLN A 18 -18.88 -42.68 -8.12
C GLN A 18 -19.04 -43.91 -7.24
N ASN A 19 -18.69 -43.75 -5.97
CA ASN A 19 -18.97 -44.69 -4.89
C ASN A 19 -20.08 -44.12 -3.99
N THR A 20 -20.59 -44.89 -3.01
CA THR A 20 -21.76 -44.55 -2.19
C THR A 20 -21.73 -43.14 -1.57
N HIS A 21 -20.55 -42.61 -1.24
CA HIS A 21 -20.39 -41.29 -0.59
C HIS A 21 -19.29 -40.40 -1.19
N LYS A 22 -18.64 -40.84 -2.27
CA LYS A 22 -17.49 -40.12 -2.86
C LYS A 22 -17.49 -40.22 -4.38
N PHE A 23 -16.99 -39.17 -5.01
CA PHE A 23 -16.73 -39.08 -6.43
C PHE A 23 -15.24 -39.13 -6.67
N GLU A 24 -14.82 -39.95 -7.63
CA GLU A 24 -13.46 -39.98 -8.13
C GLU A 24 -13.33 -38.94 -9.25
N LEU A 25 -12.53 -37.91 -8.99
CA LEU A 25 -12.21 -36.87 -9.95
C LEU A 25 -10.87 -37.18 -10.62
N GLU A 26 -10.81 -37.02 -11.93
CA GLU A 26 -9.61 -37.16 -12.74
C GLU A 26 -9.27 -35.81 -13.37
N PHE A 27 -8.04 -35.36 -13.17
CA PHE A 27 -7.55 -34.07 -13.67
C PHE A 27 -6.84 -34.22 -15.02
N ALA A 28 -6.60 -33.10 -15.70
CA ALA A 28 -5.94 -33.09 -17.00
C ALA A 28 -4.51 -33.68 -17.00
N ASP A 29 -3.85 -33.73 -15.83
CA ASP A 29 -2.53 -34.34 -15.63
C ASP A 29 -2.59 -35.86 -15.38
N GLY A 30 -3.80 -36.45 -15.40
CA GLY A 30 -4.05 -37.87 -15.14
C GLY A 30 -4.07 -38.24 -13.65
N SER A 31 -3.86 -37.28 -12.75
CA SER A 31 -4.02 -37.54 -11.32
C SER A 31 -5.49 -37.75 -10.95
N THR A 32 -5.75 -38.57 -9.94
CA THR A 32 -7.11 -38.80 -9.43
C THR A 32 -7.26 -38.42 -7.96
N ARG A 33 -8.47 -37.99 -7.57
CA ARG A 33 -8.81 -37.61 -6.20
C ARG A 33 -10.23 -38.00 -5.85
N ASN A 34 -10.40 -38.66 -4.71
CA ASN A 34 -11.72 -38.98 -4.15
C ASN A 34 -12.21 -37.84 -3.25
N VAL A 35 -13.36 -37.24 -3.58
CA VAL A 35 -13.94 -36.09 -2.86
C VAL A 35 -15.44 -36.31 -2.60
N ARG A 36 -16.03 -35.54 -1.68
CA ARG A 36 -17.49 -35.58 -1.46
C ARG A 36 -18.17 -34.61 -2.44
N GLU A 37 -19.45 -34.83 -2.68
CA GLU A 37 -20.27 -33.99 -3.57
C GLU A 37 -20.15 -32.50 -3.27
N LYS A 38 -20.22 -32.13 -1.99
CA LYS A 38 -20.11 -30.75 -1.52
C LYS A 38 -18.73 -30.08 -1.77
N ASP A 39 -17.71 -30.87 -2.09
CA ASP A 39 -16.33 -30.38 -2.20
C ASP A 39 -15.98 -29.93 -3.64
N PHE A 40 -16.82 -30.25 -4.63
CA PHE A 40 -16.66 -29.81 -6.03
C PHE A 40 -17.92 -29.12 -6.55
N ARG A 41 -17.78 -28.36 -7.64
CA ARG A 41 -18.90 -27.74 -8.34
C ARG A 41 -19.13 -28.45 -9.67
N PHE A 42 -20.38 -28.78 -9.97
CA PHE A 42 -20.76 -29.26 -11.29
C PHE A 42 -20.71 -28.12 -12.30
N ILE A 43 -20.06 -28.33 -13.45
CA ILE A 43 -19.85 -27.29 -14.47
C ILE A 43 -20.61 -27.61 -15.76
N HIS A 44 -20.50 -28.84 -16.27
CA HIS A 44 -21.15 -29.23 -17.52
C HIS A 44 -21.44 -30.75 -17.55
N PRO A 45 -22.58 -31.21 -18.13
CA PRO A 45 -22.95 -32.62 -18.17
C PRO A 45 -21.97 -33.50 -18.94
N GLU A 46 -21.32 -32.95 -19.97
CA GLU A 46 -20.31 -33.62 -20.77
C GLU A 46 -18.91 -33.10 -20.46
N PHE A 47 -17.95 -34.01 -20.33
CA PHE A 47 -16.54 -33.67 -20.21
C PHE A 47 -15.88 -33.60 -21.59
N THR A 48 -15.30 -32.44 -21.88
CA THR A 48 -14.30 -32.23 -22.93
C THR A 48 -13.03 -31.72 -22.25
N LYS A 49 -11.86 -31.98 -22.84
CA LYS A 49 -10.61 -31.41 -22.34
C LYS A 49 -10.65 -29.89 -22.51
N VAL A 50 -10.83 -29.18 -21.41
CA VAL A 50 -10.87 -27.71 -21.36
C VAL A 50 -9.51 -27.12 -21.03
N ASN A 51 -9.33 -25.84 -21.34
CA ASN A 51 -8.16 -25.05 -20.96
C ASN A 51 -8.59 -23.65 -20.50
N ASP A 52 -7.64 -22.90 -19.93
CA ASP A 52 -7.90 -21.58 -19.36
C ASP A 52 -7.84 -20.44 -20.40
N SER A 53 -7.59 -20.77 -21.67
CA SER A 53 -7.65 -19.82 -22.79
C SER A 53 -9.08 -19.68 -23.27
N CYS A 54 -9.79 -18.76 -22.65
CA CYS A 54 -11.18 -18.46 -22.93
C CYS A 54 -11.34 -17.51 -24.11
N ALA A 55 -12.41 -17.71 -24.89
CA ALA A 55 -12.87 -16.70 -25.84
C ALA A 55 -13.23 -15.41 -25.08
N GLN A 56 -13.27 -14.29 -25.80
CA GLN A 56 -13.73 -13.04 -25.21
C GLN A 56 -15.23 -13.15 -24.92
N ALA A 57 -15.59 -13.08 -23.64
CA ALA A 57 -16.98 -13.04 -23.21
C ALA A 57 -17.60 -11.67 -23.53
N ASP A 58 -18.89 -11.65 -23.91
CA ASP A 58 -19.63 -10.40 -24.03
C ASP A 58 -20.09 -9.89 -22.66
N ILE A 59 -19.21 -9.13 -21.99
CA ILE A 59 -19.47 -8.57 -20.66
C ILE A 59 -20.51 -7.45 -20.71
N ALA A 60 -20.77 -6.84 -21.87
CA ALA A 60 -21.70 -5.71 -21.98
C ALA A 60 -23.14 -6.13 -21.64
N ILE A 61 -23.50 -7.40 -21.86
CA ILE A 61 -24.81 -7.94 -21.53
C ILE A 61 -25.11 -7.91 -20.02
N LEU A 62 -24.09 -7.82 -19.16
CA LEU A 62 -24.28 -7.88 -17.71
C LEU A 62 -25.02 -6.66 -17.13
N ASP A 63 -25.05 -5.54 -17.86
CA ASP A 63 -25.76 -4.35 -17.43
C ASP A 63 -27.28 -4.62 -17.28
N ASP A 64 -27.84 -5.54 -18.06
CA ASP A 64 -29.24 -5.96 -18.01
C ASP A 64 -29.54 -6.95 -16.86
N PHE A 65 -28.51 -7.56 -16.27
CA PHE A 65 -28.62 -8.60 -15.25
C PHE A 65 -28.09 -8.17 -13.87
N GLN A 66 -27.88 -6.87 -13.65
CA GLN A 66 -27.36 -6.37 -12.37
C GLN A 66 -28.22 -6.81 -11.19
N GLU A 67 -27.56 -7.33 -10.16
CA GLU A 67 -28.19 -7.86 -8.95
C GLU A 67 -29.06 -9.11 -9.17
N GLU A 68 -29.06 -9.69 -10.37
CA GLU A 68 -29.76 -10.93 -10.66
C GLU A 68 -28.93 -12.17 -10.29
N THR A 69 -29.62 -13.30 -10.17
CA THR A 69 -29.04 -14.59 -9.84
C THR A 69 -29.41 -15.64 -10.89
N LEU A 70 -28.43 -16.01 -11.70
CA LEU A 70 -28.58 -16.92 -12.83
C LEU A 70 -27.91 -18.26 -12.55
N THR A 71 -28.37 -19.32 -13.20
CA THR A 71 -27.64 -20.59 -13.26
C THR A 71 -26.39 -20.44 -14.13
N LEU A 72 -25.41 -21.33 -13.94
CA LEU A 72 -24.20 -21.35 -14.77
C LEU A 72 -24.54 -21.44 -16.26
N GLN A 73 -25.51 -22.28 -16.63
CA GLN A 73 -25.94 -22.41 -18.03
C GLN A 73 -26.45 -21.09 -18.59
N GLU A 74 -27.42 -20.45 -17.92
CA GLU A 74 -28.04 -19.21 -18.39
C GLU A 74 -26.98 -18.12 -18.62
N ILE A 75 -26.10 -17.89 -17.65
CA ILE A 75 -25.08 -16.84 -17.81
C ILE A 75 -24.02 -17.20 -18.85
N THR A 76 -23.69 -18.49 -19.03
CA THR A 76 -22.76 -18.92 -20.08
C THR A 76 -23.35 -18.67 -21.46
N GLU A 77 -24.64 -18.97 -21.67
CA GLU A 77 -25.31 -18.72 -22.95
C GLU A 77 -25.34 -17.22 -23.28
N TRP A 78 -25.57 -16.35 -22.29
CA TRP A 78 -25.50 -14.89 -22.50
C TRP A 78 -24.09 -14.39 -22.81
N LEU A 79 -23.05 -14.96 -22.20
CA LEU A 79 -21.68 -14.50 -22.37
C LEU A 79 -20.99 -15.01 -23.64
N PHE A 80 -21.40 -16.17 -24.15
CA PHE A 80 -20.69 -16.91 -25.21
C PHE A 80 -21.58 -17.44 -26.34
N ASP A 81 -22.87 -17.12 -26.33
CA ASP A 81 -23.91 -17.61 -27.25
C ASP A 81 -24.18 -19.14 -27.22
N GLU A 82 -23.28 -19.93 -26.64
CA GLU A 82 -23.37 -21.39 -26.59
C GLU A 82 -22.96 -21.95 -25.21
N TYR A 83 -23.69 -22.94 -24.72
CA TYR A 83 -23.34 -23.71 -23.52
C TYR A 83 -22.58 -24.99 -23.89
N THR A 84 -21.26 -24.87 -24.04
CA THR A 84 -20.34 -25.99 -24.23
C THR A 84 -19.54 -26.24 -22.95
N ALA A 85 -18.88 -27.40 -22.83
CA ALA A 85 -17.98 -27.67 -21.71
C ALA A 85 -16.89 -26.59 -21.56
N GLN A 86 -16.38 -26.06 -22.68
CA GLN A 86 -15.35 -25.01 -22.68
C GLN A 86 -15.91 -23.66 -22.26
N SER A 87 -17.07 -23.22 -22.79
CA SER A 87 -17.65 -21.93 -22.39
C SER A 87 -18.14 -21.95 -20.94
N ALA A 88 -18.71 -23.07 -20.47
CA ALA A 88 -19.08 -23.26 -19.07
C ALA A 88 -17.86 -23.20 -18.12
N TRP A 89 -16.73 -23.79 -18.54
CA TRP A 89 -15.47 -23.67 -17.80
C TRP A 89 -14.98 -22.21 -17.76
N CYS A 90 -15.07 -21.49 -18.87
CA CYS A 90 -14.69 -20.09 -18.96
C CYS A 90 -15.55 -19.18 -18.07
N THR A 91 -16.86 -19.40 -18.04
CA THR A 91 -17.73 -18.70 -17.08
C THR A 91 -17.35 -19.03 -15.64
N CYS A 92 -16.99 -20.29 -15.34
CA CYS A 92 -16.48 -20.65 -14.01
C CYS A 92 -15.21 -19.87 -13.65
N ILE A 93 -14.25 -19.71 -14.58
CA ILE A 93 -13.04 -18.90 -14.37
C ILE A 93 -13.41 -17.44 -14.07
N LEU A 94 -14.35 -16.86 -14.82
CA LEU A 94 -14.82 -15.49 -14.57
C LEU A 94 -15.47 -15.33 -13.18
N VAL A 95 -16.19 -16.34 -12.71
CA VAL A 95 -16.80 -16.32 -11.37
C VAL A 95 -15.74 -16.46 -10.28
N GLU A 96 -14.72 -17.28 -10.48
CA GLU A 96 -13.60 -17.42 -9.54
C GLU A 96 -12.68 -16.19 -9.53
N ASP A 97 -12.54 -15.47 -10.66
CA ASP A 97 -11.87 -14.16 -10.70
C ASP A 97 -12.58 -13.16 -9.76
N GLY A 98 -13.92 -13.19 -9.72
CA GLY A 98 -14.71 -12.49 -8.72
C GLY A 98 -14.94 -10.99 -9.00
N LEU A 99 -14.49 -10.46 -10.14
CA LEU A 99 -14.73 -9.07 -10.54
C LEU A 99 -16.21 -8.81 -10.83
N TYR A 100 -16.81 -9.61 -11.72
CA TYR A 100 -18.19 -9.41 -12.18
C TYR A 100 -19.22 -10.25 -11.41
N PHE A 101 -18.78 -11.38 -10.85
CA PHE A 101 -19.68 -12.37 -10.28
C PHE A 101 -19.23 -12.85 -8.91
N TYR A 102 -20.12 -13.56 -8.23
CA TYR A 102 -19.73 -14.49 -7.17
C TYR A 102 -20.75 -15.62 -7.05
N TRP A 103 -20.32 -16.76 -6.48
CA TRP A 103 -21.20 -17.88 -6.22
C TRP A 103 -22.16 -17.61 -5.06
N GLN A 104 -23.46 -17.71 -5.33
CA GLN A 104 -24.50 -17.75 -4.31
C GLN A 104 -25.08 -19.17 -4.26
N LYS A 105 -24.53 -19.99 -3.37
CA LYS A 105 -24.77 -21.45 -3.32
C LYS A 105 -24.38 -22.12 -4.65
N ASP A 106 -25.37 -22.57 -5.41
CA ASP A 106 -25.32 -23.27 -6.69
C ASP A 106 -25.61 -22.37 -7.90
N LYS A 107 -25.94 -21.10 -7.65
CA LYS A 107 -26.16 -20.07 -8.67
C LYS A 107 -25.06 -19.00 -8.66
N ILE A 108 -25.07 -18.18 -9.70
CA ILE A 108 -24.13 -17.08 -9.91
C ILE A 108 -24.89 -15.77 -9.75
N TYR A 109 -24.41 -14.93 -8.85
CA TYR A 109 -24.93 -13.58 -8.68
C TYR A 109 -24.10 -12.61 -9.54
N VAL A 110 -24.78 -11.75 -10.29
CA VAL A 110 -24.17 -10.70 -11.12
C VAL A 110 -24.06 -9.43 -10.29
N ARG A 111 -22.83 -8.92 -10.12
CA ARG A 111 -22.58 -7.73 -9.32
C ARG A 111 -23.12 -6.47 -10.03
N PRO A 112 -23.67 -5.50 -9.28
CA PRO A 112 -24.03 -4.21 -9.86
C PRO A 112 -22.78 -3.46 -10.34
N THR A 113 -22.94 -2.63 -11.37
CA THR A 113 -21.84 -1.95 -12.06
C THR A 113 -21.04 -1.04 -11.11
N GLU A 114 -21.69 -0.42 -10.12
CA GLU A 114 -21.00 0.37 -9.08
C GLU A 114 -20.04 -0.48 -8.24
N GLN A 115 -20.43 -1.71 -7.89
CA GLN A 115 -19.58 -2.61 -7.13
C GLN A 115 -18.41 -3.11 -7.97
N VAL A 116 -18.65 -3.43 -9.24
CA VAL A 116 -17.60 -3.82 -10.20
C VAL A 116 -16.58 -2.69 -10.35
N ALA A 117 -17.05 -1.44 -10.54
CA ALA A 117 -16.18 -0.28 -10.65
C ALA A 117 -15.32 -0.06 -9.39
N SER A 118 -15.89 -0.25 -8.20
CA SER A 118 -15.13 -0.16 -6.94
C SER A 118 -14.06 -1.24 -6.82
N ILE A 119 -14.37 -2.49 -7.18
CA ILE A 119 -13.41 -3.60 -7.17
C ILE A 119 -12.30 -3.35 -8.20
N GLN A 120 -12.65 -2.92 -9.41
CA GLN A 120 -11.69 -2.63 -10.46
C GLN A 120 -10.76 -1.48 -10.06
N ALA A 121 -11.31 -0.37 -9.56
CA ALA A 121 -10.51 0.76 -9.09
C ALA A 121 -9.53 0.36 -7.98
N LYS A 122 -9.93 -0.57 -7.08
CA LYS A 122 -9.04 -1.13 -6.06
C LYS A 122 -7.93 -1.96 -6.69
N ARG A 123 -8.24 -2.86 -7.64
CA ARG A 123 -7.24 -3.68 -8.35
C ARG A 123 -6.25 -2.81 -9.12
N ASP A 124 -6.75 -1.80 -9.83
CA ASP A 124 -5.92 -0.87 -10.60
C ASP A 124 -5.00 -0.05 -9.68
N ALA A 125 -5.50 0.39 -8.52
CA ALA A 125 -4.69 1.09 -7.53
C ALA A 125 -3.60 0.19 -6.93
N GLU A 126 -3.91 -1.07 -6.62
CA GLU A 126 -2.94 -2.05 -6.13
C GLU A 126 -1.87 -2.38 -7.19
N GLU A 127 -2.27 -2.52 -8.45
CA GLU A 127 -1.33 -2.75 -9.57
C GLU A 127 -0.45 -1.53 -9.82
N LEU A 128 -1.02 -0.32 -9.79
CA LEU A 128 -0.27 0.92 -9.91
C LEU A 128 0.72 1.08 -8.76
N GLU A 129 0.30 0.85 -7.51
CA GLU A 129 1.19 0.91 -6.34
C GLU A 129 2.32 -0.11 -6.47
N ALA A 130 2.04 -1.33 -6.95
CA ALA A 130 3.06 -2.35 -7.16
C ALA A 130 4.08 -1.93 -8.23
N LYS A 131 3.61 -1.31 -9.34
CA LYS A 131 4.47 -0.78 -10.41
C LYS A 131 5.34 0.37 -9.91
N THR A 132 4.76 1.36 -9.21
CA THR A 132 5.51 2.51 -8.68
C THR A 132 6.49 2.09 -7.60
N LEU A 133 6.12 1.12 -6.76
CA LEU A 133 7.03 0.54 -5.77
C LEU A 133 8.20 -0.16 -6.44
N ALA A 134 7.94 -1.02 -7.44
CA ALA A 134 8.99 -1.72 -8.18
C ALA A 134 9.94 -0.75 -8.89
N HIS A 135 9.40 0.31 -9.49
CA HIS A 135 10.19 1.40 -10.09
C HIS A 135 11.12 2.07 -9.07
N CYS A 136 10.57 2.47 -7.91
CA CYS A 136 11.36 3.10 -6.86
C CYS A 136 12.46 2.19 -6.31
N VAL A 137 12.17 0.89 -6.15
CA VAL A 137 13.17 -0.11 -5.74
C VAL A 137 14.33 -0.17 -6.74
N ASP A 138 14.03 -0.22 -8.04
CA ASP A 138 15.07 -0.26 -9.09
C ASP A 138 15.91 1.02 -9.11
N ASN A 139 15.27 2.20 -9.02
CA ASN A 139 15.97 3.48 -8.95
C ASN A 139 16.90 3.57 -7.73
N ILE A 140 16.42 3.21 -6.55
CA ILE A 140 17.21 3.21 -5.31
C ILE A 140 18.40 2.26 -5.42
N ALA A 141 18.23 1.09 -6.06
CA ALA A 141 19.32 0.15 -6.32
C ALA A 141 20.41 0.76 -7.23
N ASN A 142 20.01 1.63 -8.16
CA ASN A 142 20.91 2.38 -9.04
C ASN A 142 21.39 3.72 -8.46
N ASN A 143 21.09 4.01 -7.18
CA ASN A 143 21.43 5.26 -6.49
C ASN A 143 20.85 6.54 -7.14
N ILE A 144 19.69 6.42 -7.75
CA ILE A 144 18.92 7.53 -8.31
C ILE A 144 17.50 7.52 -7.75
N PHE A 145 16.75 8.60 -7.98
CA PHE A 145 15.31 8.66 -7.79
C PHE A 145 14.75 9.75 -8.71
N ASP A 146 13.46 9.68 -9.03
CA ASP A 146 12.75 10.69 -9.80
C ASP A 146 11.51 11.24 -9.07
N GLU A 147 10.68 12.01 -9.77
CA GLU A 147 9.47 12.61 -9.20
C GLU A 147 8.44 11.58 -8.71
N GLN A 148 8.35 10.41 -9.35
CA GLN A 148 7.41 9.36 -8.96
C GLN A 148 7.83 8.69 -7.65
N ASP A 149 9.13 8.69 -7.36
CA ASP A 149 9.70 8.09 -6.16
C ASP A 149 9.53 8.98 -4.92
N LEU A 150 9.25 10.28 -5.09
CA LEU A 150 9.25 11.27 -4.00
C LEU A 150 8.33 10.90 -2.83
N ALA A 151 7.20 10.25 -3.08
CA ALA A 151 6.32 9.77 -2.02
C ALA A 151 7.04 8.75 -1.10
N TYR A 152 7.76 7.79 -1.70
CA TYR A 152 8.54 6.81 -0.96
C TYR A 152 9.77 7.43 -0.30
N ILE A 153 10.45 8.38 -0.97
CA ILE A 153 11.58 9.11 -0.39
C ILE A 153 11.15 9.90 0.86
N LYS A 154 9.99 10.56 0.82
CA LYS A 154 9.41 11.25 2.00
C LYS A 154 9.07 10.30 3.14
N ASP A 155 8.64 9.09 2.85
CA ASP A 155 8.41 8.09 3.90
C ASP A 155 9.73 7.60 4.52
N ILE A 156 10.79 7.45 3.71
CA ILE A 156 12.14 7.18 4.21
C ILE A 156 12.64 8.35 5.07
N GLU A 157 12.40 9.59 4.66
CA GLU A 157 12.73 10.80 5.41
C GLU A 157 12.05 10.82 6.78
N LYS A 158 10.75 10.51 6.87
CA LYS A 158 10.07 10.40 8.17
C LYS A 158 10.75 9.39 9.09
N VAL A 159 11.23 8.26 8.56
CA VAL A 159 12.00 7.29 9.36
C VAL A 159 13.35 7.88 9.76
N ALA A 160 14.07 8.50 8.83
CA ALA A 160 15.38 9.13 9.07
C ALA A 160 15.32 10.22 10.14
N LEU A 161 14.22 10.96 10.21
CA LEU A 161 13.94 12.02 11.18
C LEU A 161 13.22 11.50 12.45
N ASN A 162 13.07 10.18 12.62
CA ASN A 162 12.41 9.55 13.77
C ASN A 162 10.94 10.00 13.97
N GLN A 163 10.28 10.43 12.90
CA GLN A 163 8.86 10.81 12.85
C GLN A 163 7.96 9.61 12.49
N SER A 164 8.53 8.58 11.86
CA SER A 164 7.90 7.28 11.64
C SER A 164 8.82 6.15 12.10
N LYS A 165 8.22 5.04 12.54
CA LYS A 165 8.96 3.81 12.87
C LYS A 165 9.11 2.85 11.70
N HIS A 166 8.43 3.12 10.58
CA HIS A 166 8.38 2.20 9.45
C HIS A 166 8.13 2.92 8.12
N ALA A 167 8.78 2.45 7.07
CA ALA A 167 8.46 2.74 5.68
C ALA A 167 8.47 1.45 4.87
N LYS A 168 7.39 1.18 4.13
CA LYS A 168 7.22 -0.07 3.34
C LYS A 168 8.39 -0.28 2.38
N ILE A 169 8.85 0.78 1.72
CA ILE A 169 9.96 0.75 0.77
C ILE A 169 11.27 0.25 1.40
N LEU A 170 11.60 0.63 2.65
CA LEU A 170 12.84 0.22 3.34
C LEU A 170 12.91 -1.31 3.47
N THR A 171 11.79 -1.94 3.83
CA THR A 171 11.67 -3.39 3.92
C THR A 171 11.87 -4.06 2.56
N HIS A 172 11.34 -3.48 1.47
CA HIS A 172 11.47 -4.04 0.12
C HIS A 172 12.90 -3.97 -0.43
N ILE A 173 13.65 -2.92 -0.08
CA ILE A 173 15.05 -2.75 -0.48
C ILE A 173 16.05 -3.40 0.50
N GLY A 174 15.57 -4.08 1.55
CA GLY A 174 16.41 -4.76 2.53
C GLY A 174 17.19 -3.81 3.46
N VAL A 175 16.71 -2.58 3.66
CA VAL A 175 17.28 -1.62 4.60
C VAL A 175 16.49 -1.64 5.91
N GLU A 176 17.19 -1.66 7.04
CA GLU A 176 16.54 -1.66 8.35
C GLU A 176 15.70 -0.39 8.56
N ASN A 177 14.55 -0.53 9.22
CA ASN A 177 13.69 0.60 9.58
C ASN A 177 14.22 1.33 10.84
N THR A 178 15.45 1.83 10.76
CA THR A 178 16.10 2.63 11.79
C THR A 178 16.42 4.03 11.28
N PRO A 179 16.40 5.07 12.13
CA PRO A 179 16.73 6.43 11.71
C PRO A 179 18.11 6.52 11.04
N GLU A 180 19.10 5.79 11.54
CA GLU A 180 20.48 5.76 11.05
C GLU A 180 20.57 5.15 9.64
N ALA A 181 19.91 4.00 9.43
CA ALA A 181 19.94 3.32 8.13
C ALA A 181 19.21 4.13 7.06
N ALA A 182 18.05 4.69 7.39
CA ALA A 182 17.28 5.57 6.51
C ALA A 182 18.06 6.85 6.17
N TYR A 183 18.68 7.51 7.16
CA TYR A 183 19.49 8.70 6.95
C TYR A 183 20.70 8.42 6.03
N LYS A 184 21.42 7.30 6.27
CA LYS A 184 22.54 6.88 5.43
C LYS A 184 22.11 6.64 3.98
N LEU A 185 20.93 6.08 3.77
CA LEU A 185 20.35 5.90 2.45
C LEU A 185 20.07 7.25 1.77
N LEU A 186 19.46 8.20 2.47
CA LEU A 186 19.13 9.52 1.91
C LEU A 186 20.37 10.35 1.57
N LEU A 187 21.46 10.22 2.35
CA LEU A 187 22.76 10.80 2.00
C LEU A 187 23.33 10.17 0.71
N ARG A 188 23.23 8.85 0.56
CA ARG A 188 23.70 8.12 -0.63
C ARG A 188 22.93 8.56 -1.88
N LEU A 189 21.63 8.75 -1.76
CA LEU A 189 20.75 9.25 -2.82
C LEU A 189 20.90 10.76 -3.07
N LYS A 190 21.70 11.46 -2.27
CA LYS A 190 21.86 12.94 -2.31
C LYS A 190 20.55 13.71 -2.09
N TYR A 191 19.57 13.08 -1.44
CA TYR A 191 18.35 13.77 -1.00
C TYR A 191 18.66 14.68 0.20
N PHE A 192 19.49 14.19 1.12
CA PHE A 192 20.10 15.02 2.16
C PHE A 192 21.53 15.40 1.78
N GLU A 193 21.88 16.64 2.06
CA GLU A 193 23.26 17.10 2.02
C GLU A 193 24.06 16.51 3.18
N GLN A 194 25.39 16.39 3.01
CA GLN A 194 26.29 15.89 4.05
C GLN A 194 26.32 16.78 5.31
N THR A 195 25.91 18.03 5.18
CA THR A 195 25.82 19.04 6.24
C THR A 195 24.50 18.98 7.00
N PHE A 196 23.51 18.22 6.51
CA PHE A 196 22.19 18.15 7.14
C PHE A 196 22.28 17.44 8.50
N ASN A 197 21.91 18.15 9.57
CA ASN A 197 21.85 17.62 10.92
C ASN A 197 20.45 17.10 11.25
N PRO A 198 20.23 15.77 11.36
CA PRO A 198 18.90 15.22 11.64
C PRO A 198 18.51 15.28 13.13
N TYR A 199 19.44 15.56 14.05
CA TYR A 199 19.21 15.44 15.49
C TYR A 199 18.14 16.41 16.02
N PRO A 200 18.13 17.71 15.66
CA PRO A 200 17.07 18.62 16.10
C PRO A 200 15.68 18.07 15.78
N ALA A 201 15.44 17.65 14.53
CA ALA A 201 14.17 17.07 14.11
C ALA A 201 13.84 15.76 14.84
N ARG A 202 14.82 14.87 15.04
CA ARG A 202 14.64 13.60 15.76
C ARG A 202 14.22 13.78 17.22
N HIS A 203 14.65 14.87 17.83
CA HIS A 203 14.38 15.24 19.22
C HIS A 203 13.22 16.22 19.36
N GLY A 204 12.56 16.60 18.25
CA GLY A 204 11.46 17.56 18.27
C GLY A 204 11.88 18.95 18.73
N ILE A 205 13.14 19.32 18.50
CA ILE A 205 13.63 20.67 18.77
C ILE A 205 12.96 21.60 17.75
N PRO A 206 12.19 22.61 18.21
CA PRO A 206 11.55 23.55 17.30
C PRO A 206 12.59 24.43 16.61
N ASN A 207 12.21 25.01 15.48
CA ASN A 207 13.00 26.07 14.86
C ASN A 207 12.85 27.35 15.67
N ASP A 208 13.84 28.22 15.57
CA ASP A 208 13.75 29.58 16.12
C ASP A 208 12.59 30.34 15.47
N VAL A 209 11.86 31.10 16.28
CA VAL A 209 10.73 31.92 15.85
C VAL A 209 10.93 33.31 16.44
N GLU A 210 10.82 34.34 15.60
CA GLU A 210 10.76 35.71 16.08
C GLU A 210 9.43 35.94 16.80
N ILE A 211 9.51 36.38 18.06
CA ILE A 211 8.35 36.72 18.88
C ILE A 211 8.31 38.23 19.02
N ASP A 212 7.18 38.85 18.64
CA ASP A 212 6.95 40.26 18.89
C ASP A 212 6.69 40.50 20.38
N THR A 213 7.40 41.46 20.96
CA THR A 213 7.32 41.78 22.39
C THR A 213 7.00 43.25 22.60
N GLU A 214 5.93 43.53 23.35
CA GLU A 214 5.61 44.89 23.80
C GLU A 214 6.37 45.23 25.08
N MET A 215 7.13 46.33 25.07
CA MET A 215 7.78 46.83 26.28
C MET A 215 6.77 47.54 27.18
N THR A 216 6.58 47.03 28.40
CA THR A 216 5.81 47.72 29.43
C THR A 216 6.67 48.79 30.10
N GLU A 217 6.17 50.00 30.26
CA GLU A 217 6.84 51.03 31.06
C GLU A 217 6.83 50.64 32.54
N VAL A 218 8.03 50.42 33.10
CA VAL A 218 8.24 50.09 34.50
C VAL A 218 9.24 51.10 35.08
N GLU A 219 8.98 51.58 36.28
CA GLU A 219 9.91 52.47 37.00
C GLU A 219 11.21 51.69 37.32
N ARG A 220 12.36 52.24 36.90
CA ARG A 220 13.69 51.62 37.08
C ARG A 220 14.66 52.63 37.69
N ILE A 221 15.62 52.11 38.46
CA ILE A 221 16.75 52.92 38.95
C ILE A 221 17.70 53.18 37.78
N ASP A 222 18.01 54.45 37.53
CA ASP A 222 18.92 54.84 36.45
C ASP A 222 20.38 54.72 36.88
N LEU A 223 21.07 53.74 36.30
CA LEU A 223 22.51 53.49 36.49
C LEU A 223 23.33 53.82 35.23
N THR A 224 22.77 54.55 34.26
CA THR A 224 23.43 54.87 32.97
C THR A 224 24.70 55.73 33.12
N HIS A 225 24.93 56.29 34.30
CA HIS A 225 26.15 57.02 34.66
C HIS A 225 27.35 56.11 34.99
N LEU A 226 27.13 54.81 35.20
CA LEU A 226 28.19 53.82 35.41
C LEU A 226 28.60 53.17 34.09
N ASN A 227 29.90 52.93 33.90
CA ASN A 227 30.36 52.10 32.78
C ASN A 227 29.88 50.67 32.98
N SER A 228 29.20 50.12 31.97
CA SER A 228 28.71 48.74 31.95
C SER A 228 29.45 47.94 30.88
N TYR A 229 29.91 46.74 31.23
CA TYR A 229 30.66 45.86 30.35
C TYR A 229 29.95 44.52 30.25
N ALA A 230 29.50 44.15 29.05
CA ALA A 230 29.17 42.78 28.67
C ALA A 230 30.42 42.16 28.05
N ILE A 231 30.90 41.05 28.61
CA ILE A 231 32.12 40.38 28.18
C ILE A 231 31.78 38.95 27.78
N ASP A 232 31.63 38.77 26.48
CA ASP A 232 31.21 37.51 25.87
C ASP A 232 32.26 36.94 24.92
N ASN A 233 32.00 35.71 24.46
CA ASN A 233 32.75 35.13 23.36
C ASN A 233 32.53 35.95 22.06
N ALA A 234 33.54 35.94 21.18
CA ALA A 234 33.52 36.72 19.94
C ALA A 234 32.39 36.35 18.96
N ASP A 235 31.78 35.18 19.13
CA ASP A 235 30.67 34.63 18.34
C ASP A 235 29.32 34.68 19.07
N SER A 236 29.23 35.35 20.22
CA SER A 236 27.95 35.62 20.88
C SER A 236 27.17 36.70 20.13
N ASN A 237 25.86 36.50 19.99
CA ASN A 237 24.96 37.46 19.35
C ASN A 237 24.11 38.22 20.37
N ASP A 238 23.94 37.68 21.57
CA ASP A 238 23.04 38.20 22.60
C ASP A 238 23.76 38.17 23.95
N ALA A 239 23.80 39.33 24.62
CA ALA A 239 24.41 39.46 25.94
C ALA A 239 23.32 39.37 27.02
N ASP A 240 23.38 38.33 27.86
CA ASP A 240 22.43 38.12 28.95
C ASP A 240 22.79 38.95 30.19
N ASP A 241 24.07 39.28 30.36
CA ASP A 241 24.59 39.96 31.53
C ASP A 241 25.61 41.06 31.20
N ALA A 242 25.71 42.00 32.13
CA ALA A 242 26.75 43.01 32.14
C ALA A 242 27.13 43.37 33.57
N PHE A 243 28.32 43.91 33.78
CA PHE A 243 28.72 44.39 35.10
C PHE A 243 29.22 45.83 35.09
N SER A 244 29.01 46.50 36.23
CA SER A 244 29.57 47.81 36.54
C SER A 244 30.26 47.78 37.89
N VAL A 245 31.30 48.60 38.05
CA VAL A 245 32.02 48.76 39.31
C VAL A 245 31.84 50.19 39.82
N ASP A 246 31.35 50.34 41.05
CA ASP A 246 31.16 51.60 41.75
C ASP A 246 31.83 51.53 43.13
N GLY A 247 33.10 51.94 43.20
CA GLY A 247 33.90 51.84 44.41
C GLY A 247 34.09 50.39 44.89
N ASP A 248 33.49 50.05 46.02
CA ASP A 248 33.48 48.71 46.62
C ASP A 248 32.26 47.86 46.21
N LYS A 249 31.36 48.40 45.38
CA LYS A 249 30.18 47.72 44.88
C LYS A 249 30.38 47.23 43.46
N ILE A 250 29.88 46.02 43.20
CA ILE A 250 29.74 45.45 41.86
C ILE A 250 28.25 45.33 41.57
N TRP A 251 27.82 45.89 40.45
CA TRP A 251 26.49 45.72 39.90
C TRP A 251 26.53 44.63 38.85
N ILE A 252 25.61 43.67 38.93
CA ILE A 252 25.37 42.66 37.90
C ILE A 252 24.00 42.98 37.30
N HIS A 253 24.01 43.39 36.04
CA HIS A 253 22.82 43.70 35.25
C HIS A 253 22.45 42.46 34.45
N ILE A 254 21.17 42.09 34.45
CA ILE A 254 20.63 40.93 33.71
C ILE A 254 19.52 41.45 32.79
N ALA A 255 19.45 40.92 31.57
CA ALA A 255 18.44 41.25 30.56
C ALA A 255 16.98 41.07 31.05
#